data_AF-A0A834HU39-F1
#
_entry.id   AF-A0A834HU39-F1
#
_cell.length_a   1.000
_cell.length_b   1.000
_cell.length_c   1.000
_cell.angle_alpha   90.00
_cell.angle_beta   90.00
_cell.angle_gamma   90.00
#
_symmetry.space_group_name_H-M   'P 1'
#
loop_
_entity.id
_entity.type
_entity.pdbx_description
1 polymer ?
#
loop_
_entity_poly.entity_id
_entity_poly.type
_entity_poly.pdbx_seq_one_letter_code
_entity_poly.pdbx_strand_id
1 'polypeptide(L)'
;IWNFNEESGFSQVLHLDTPKNVVPGSETGELTISGGLAMPRINRVGDGGLTAVLASLTPLLTADRREKPANNSESLEVFRLLPGKIQSILSFKKEDYSFSEHPMFGSHRATVSILEALSKVQLYFSIDPDLIQAIKRWVQLRQEDDGRFTPLDADVNLAQTNSSYTSAKRNLTPEAIRFENIVEITAETVIALYEIGIETDSDSDTLQKAKIFLENSLPNVESPETIAAVTLALVLVRSATAAWAIEKLRNTSTTEAGEFGWPRFTPKQDAADWLYESESEKTFKIPFVTTVEEYKASLYALSTFCIIGDLKSAQSVARFLFYRSHMLDNHYELLYPAVKAFVEYDALAKDQHRSLTISLATSGMELTETLDLNKDKPSQTLYLPSLPTKVFVYATGAGCATIQGKTKYSTYSVSGKTPLLEIGSEVIEEIQPDRSSIEEIEGKPPTLKIQTCFK
;
A
#
# COMPACT_ATOMS: atom_id res chain seq x y z
N ILE A 1 -17.89 -3.29 -6.63
CA ILE A 1 -19.07 -3.78 -7.38
C ILE A 1 -18.67 -3.88 -8.84
N TRP A 2 -18.79 -5.07 -9.39
CA TRP A 2 -18.54 -5.34 -10.81
C TRP A 2 -19.77 -6.08 -11.31
N ASN A 3 -20.61 -5.40 -12.09
CA ASN A 3 -21.80 -6.01 -12.65
C ASN A 3 -21.75 -5.90 -14.17
N PHE A 4 -21.65 -7.05 -14.84
CA PHE A 4 -21.72 -7.15 -16.29
C PHE A 4 -23.09 -7.63 -16.78
N ASN A 5 -24.00 -8.02 -15.86
CA ASN A 5 -25.32 -8.51 -16.21
C ASN A 5 -26.38 -7.44 -15.97
N GLU A 6 -27.09 -7.06 -17.03
CA GLU A 6 -28.22 -6.13 -16.97
C GLU A 6 -29.42 -6.72 -16.19
N GLU A 7 -29.55 -8.05 -16.12
CA GLU A 7 -30.76 -8.72 -15.60
C GLU A 7 -30.68 -9.14 -14.11
N SER A 8 -29.48 -9.39 -13.57
CA SER A 8 -29.31 -9.80 -12.17
C SER A 8 -28.65 -8.67 -11.37
N GLY A 9 -29.44 -7.96 -10.56
CA GLY A 9 -28.90 -6.94 -9.66
C GLY A 9 -27.91 -7.52 -8.64
N PHE A 10 -26.87 -6.76 -8.32
CA PHE A 10 -25.88 -7.11 -7.30
C PHE A 10 -26.34 -6.57 -5.94
N SER A 11 -26.39 -7.44 -4.91
CA SER A 11 -26.72 -7.03 -3.54
C SER A 11 -25.60 -7.39 -2.56
N GLN A 12 -25.21 -6.44 -1.72
CA GLN A 12 -24.26 -6.69 -0.63
C GLN A 12 -24.64 -5.90 0.62
N VAL A 13 -24.38 -6.47 1.80
CA VAL A 13 -24.53 -5.78 3.08
C VAL A 13 -23.16 -5.36 3.60
N LEU A 14 -23.00 -4.07 3.88
CA LEU A 14 -21.83 -3.53 4.54
C LEU A 14 -22.12 -3.38 6.03
N HIS A 15 -21.27 -3.97 6.85
CA HIS A 15 -21.34 -3.88 8.31
C HIS A 15 -20.39 -2.78 8.78
N LEU A 16 -20.94 -1.69 9.31
CA LEU A 16 -20.17 -0.58 9.86
C LEU A 16 -20.31 -0.61 11.38
N ASP A 17 -19.44 -1.39 12.01
CA ASP A 17 -19.42 -1.59 13.45
C ASP A 17 -18.45 -0.61 14.12
N THR A 18 -18.71 -0.29 15.39
CA THR A 18 -17.81 0.49 16.24
C THR A 18 -17.31 -0.36 17.41
N PRO A 19 -16.05 -0.19 17.85
CA PRO A 19 -15.52 -0.97 18.96
C PRO A 19 -16.23 -0.66 20.29
N LYS A 20 -16.18 -1.59 21.24
CA LYS A 20 -16.90 -1.47 22.51
C LYS A 20 -16.41 -0.33 23.43
N ASN A 21 -15.17 0.16 23.25
CA ASN A 21 -14.53 1.15 24.12
C ASN A 21 -14.53 2.57 23.50
N VAL A 22 -15.53 2.88 22.67
CA VAL A 22 -15.63 4.18 21.99
C VAL A 22 -16.16 5.26 22.92
N VAL A 23 -15.63 6.48 22.76
CA VAL A 23 -16.13 7.70 23.40
C VAL A 23 -17.51 8.03 22.83
N PRO A 24 -18.58 8.04 23.64
CA PRO A 24 -19.93 8.33 23.16
C PRO A 24 -19.99 9.67 22.42
N GLY A 25 -20.61 9.68 21.24
CA GLY A 25 -20.74 10.86 20.39
C GLY A 25 -19.50 11.24 19.56
N SER A 26 -18.41 10.46 19.64
CA SER A 26 -17.20 10.68 18.80
C SER A 26 -17.27 9.99 17.43
N GLU A 27 -18.30 9.19 17.20
CA GLU A 27 -18.43 8.34 16.02
C GLU A 27 -18.89 9.15 14.81
N THR A 28 -18.17 9.02 13.70
CA THR A 28 -18.56 9.61 12.41
C THR A 28 -18.37 8.58 11.30
N GLY A 29 -19.38 8.43 10.45
CA GLY A 29 -19.38 7.50 9.32
C GLY A 29 -19.49 8.24 7.99
N GLU A 30 -18.66 7.85 7.04
CA GLU A 30 -18.62 8.40 5.69
C GLU A 30 -18.65 7.26 4.67
N LEU A 31 -19.52 7.36 3.66
CA LEU A 31 -19.57 6.47 2.51
C LEU A 31 -19.09 7.23 1.28
N THR A 32 -17.95 6.81 0.72
CA THR A 32 -17.44 7.34 -0.55
C THR A 32 -17.81 6.39 -1.68
N ILE A 33 -18.52 6.92 -2.68
CA ILE A 33 -19.05 6.18 -3.81
C ILE A 33 -18.42 6.75 -5.07
N SER A 34 -17.71 5.92 -5.80
CA SER A 34 -17.04 6.32 -7.04
C SER A 34 -17.45 5.40 -8.18
N GLY A 35 -17.79 5.99 -9.33
CA GLY A 35 -17.90 5.24 -10.56
C GLY A 35 -16.51 4.84 -11.04
N GLY A 36 -16.28 3.54 -11.21
CA GLY A 36 -14.95 2.98 -11.49
C GLY A 36 -14.21 2.63 -10.22
N LEU A 37 -12.89 2.69 -10.27
CA LEU A 37 -12.03 2.37 -9.14
C LEU A 37 -11.80 3.60 -8.23
N ALA A 38 -12.18 3.51 -6.95
CA ALA A 38 -11.81 4.51 -5.96
C ALA A 38 -10.31 4.44 -5.71
N MET A 39 -9.59 5.48 -6.13
CA MET A 39 -8.18 5.60 -5.83
C MET A 39 -7.99 6.01 -4.36
N PRO A 40 -7.03 5.39 -3.65
CA PRO A 40 -6.65 5.80 -2.31
C PRO A 40 -6.32 7.31 -2.29
N ARG A 41 -6.95 8.06 -1.37
CA ARG A 41 -6.66 9.48 -1.16
C ARG A 41 -5.90 9.67 0.13
N ILE A 42 -4.85 10.48 0.08
CA ILE A 42 -4.09 10.83 1.27
C ILE A 42 -4.79 11.98 1.96
N ASN A 43 -5.52 11.68 3.04
CA ASN A 43 -6.24 12.69 3.81
C ASN A 43 -5.36 13.40 4.84
N ARG A 44 -4.18 12.85 5.18
CA ARG A 44 -3.22 13.44 6.12
C ARG A 44 -1.80 13.04 5.69
N VAL A 45 -1.05 13.97 5.10
CA VAL A 45 0.42 13.88 5.10
C VAL A 45 0.84 14.62 6.37
N GLY A 46 1.11 13.88 7.46
CA GLY A 46 1.84 14.47 8.59
C GLY A 46 3.28 14.80 8.18
N ASP A 47 4.08 15.33 9.11
CA ASP A 47 5.55 15.43 9.01
C ASP A 47 6.18 14.02 8.92
N GLY A 48 5.95 13.35 7.79
CA GLY A 48 6.44 12.01 7.53
C GLY A 48 7.78 12.06 6.80
N GLY A 49 8.60 11.05 7.05
CA GLY A 49 9.86 10.85 6.36
C GLY A 49 9.71 10.67 4.84
N LEU A 50 10.77 10.21 4.20
CA LEU A 50 10.87 10.03 2.75
C LEU A 50 9.69 9.25 2.14
N THR A 51 9.23 8.21 2.81
CA THR A 51 8.09 7.38 2.39
C THR A 51 6.77 8.16 2.31
N ALA A 52 6.51 9.08 3.24
CA ALA A 52 5.31 9.92 3.21
C ALA A 52 5.39 10.98 2.10
N VAL A 53 6.58 11.53 1.86
CA VAL A 53 6.81 12.46 0.75
C VAL A 53 6.58 11.77 -0.59
N LEU A 54 7.08 10.54 -0.76
CA LEU A 54 6.81 9.70 -1.93
C LEU A 54 5.32 9.41 -2.10
N ALA A 55 4.63 9.02 -1.03
CA ALA A 55 3.18 8.82 -1.05
C ALA A 55 2.45 10.09 -1.53
N SER A 56 2.92 11.27 -1.13
CA SER A 56 2.32 12.55 -1.55
C SER A 56 2.35 12.79 -3.06
N LEU A 57 3.18 12.07 -3.83
CA LEU A 57 3.22 12.14 -5.30
C LEU A 57 2.13 11.30 -5.98
N THR A 58 1.44 10.41 -5.25
CA THR A 58 0.37 9.55 -5.79
C THR A 58 -0.71 10.25 -6.62
N PRO A 59 -1.16 11.48 -6.32
CA PRO A 59 -2.20 12.13 -7.12
C PRO A 59 -1.75 12.40 -8.57
N LEU A 60 -0.44 12.56 -8.82
CA LEU A 60 0.11 12.76 -10.16
C LEU A 60 -0.15 11.55 -11.06
N LEU A 61 0.02 10.35 -10.52
CA LEU A 61 -0.21 9.10 -11.24
C LEU A 61 -1.67 8.97 -11.70
N THR A 62 -2.60 9.47 -10.88
CA THR A 62 -4.03 9.48 -11.23
C THR A 62 -4.42 10.59 -12.21
N ALA A 63 -3.64 11.67 -12.26
CA ALA A 63 -3.87 12.80 -13.15
C ALA A 63 -3.48 12.47 -14.60
N ASP A 64 -2.40 11.70 -14.79
CA ASP A 64 -1.84 11.32 -16.10
C ASP A 64 -2.86 10.69 -17.06
N ARG A 65 -3.76 9.86 -16.53
CA ARG A 65 -4.63 9.00 -17.36
C ARG A 65 -6.07 9.49 -17.51
N ARG A 66 -6.44 10.64 -16.94
CA ARG A 66 -7.73 11.26 -17.21
C ARG A 66 -7.67 11.99 -18.55
N GLU A 67 -8.15 11.33 -19.61
CA GLU A 67 -8.17 11.79 -21.03
C GLU A 67 -8.79 13.17 -21.31
N LYS A 68 -9.31 13.91 -20.32
CA LYS A 68 -9.76 15.28 -20.51
C LYS A 68 -9.37 16.18 -19.34
N PRO A 69 -8.85 17.39 -19.62
CA PRO A 69 -8.78 18.46 -18.63
C PRO A 69 -10.19 19.01 -18.45
N ALA A 70 -11.07 18.26 -17.79
CA ALA A 70 -12.28 18.84 -17.24
C ALA A 70 -11.81 19.80 -16.15
N ASN A 71 -11.96 21.13 -16.33
CA ASN A 71 -11.82 22.21 -15.34
C ASN A 71 -11.42 21.79 -13.89
N ASN A 72 -10.21 21.27 -13.68
CA ASN A 72 -9.81 20.67 -12.41
C ASN A 72 -8.96 21.66 -11.63
N SER A 73 -9.59 22.40 -10.71
CA SER A 73 -8.89 23.10 -9.63
C SER A 73 -7.93 22.17 -8.89
N GLU A 74 -8.33 20.92 -8.67
CA GLU A 74 -7.52 19.90 -7.97
C GLU A 74 -6.21 19.56 -8.70
N SER A 75 -6.22 19.40 -10.03
CA SER A 75 -5.00 19.10 -10.79
C SER A 75 -4.03 20.28 -10.77
N LEU A 76 -4.54 21.51 -10.87
CA LEU A 76 -3.74 22.72 -10.78
C LEU A 76 -3.10 22.91 -9.39
N GLU A 77 -3.82 22.55 -8.32
CA GLU A 77 -3.28 22.55 -6.96
C GLU A 77 -2.16 21.51 -6.79
N VAL A 78 -2.33 20.30 -7.35
CA VAL A 78 -1.29 19.26 -7.31
C VAL A 78 -0.01 19.75 -8.00
N PHE A 79 -0.11 20.39 -9.17
CA PHE A 79 1.07 20.94 -9.87
C PHE A 79 1.71 22.12 -9.12
N ARG A 80 0.94 22.96 -8.43
CA ARG A 80 1.48 24.08 -7.62
C ARG A 80 2.29 23.60 -6.43
N LEU A 81 1.89 22.49 -5.79
CA LEU A 81 2.57 21.93 -4.62
C LEU A 81 3.77 21.04 -4.99
N LEU A 82 3.93 20.70 -6.26
CA LEU A 82 4.97 19.80 -6.75
C LEU A 82 6.40 20.26 -6.45
N PRO A 83 6.79 21.53 -6.66
CA PRO A 83 8.16 21.98 -6.37
C PRO A 83 8.53 21.81 -4.88
N GLY A 84 7.57 22.10 -3.98
CA GLY A 84 7.77 21.91 -2.54
C GLY A 84 8.00 20.44 -2.18
N LYS A 85 7.23 19.53 -2.78
CA LYS A 85 7.39 18.08 -2.58
C LYS A 85 8.75 17.58 -3.09
N ILE A 86 9.18 18.03 -4.27
CA ILE A 86 10.50 17.68 -4.82
C ILE A 86 11.60 18.19 -3.89
N GLN A 87 11.49 19.42 -3.38
CA GLN A 87 12.46 19.97 -2.44
C GLN A 87 12.54 19.13 -1.15
N SER A 88 11.41 18.67 -0.63
CA SER A 88 11.38 17.74 0.50
C SER A 88 12.09 16.42 0.17
N ILE A 89 11.90 15.83 -1.01
CA ILE A 89 12.63 14.61 -1.43
C ILE A 89 14.13 14.86 -1.46
N LEU A 90 14.55 15.99 -2.03
CA LEU A 90 15.97 16.35 -2.14
C LEU A 90 16.64 16.58 -0.78
N SER A 91 15.90 16.93 0.27
CA SER A 91 16.49 17.02 1.62
C SER A 91 16.95 15.68 2.19
N PHE A 92 16.46 14.56 1.66
CA PHE A 92 16.87 13.21 2.05
C PHE A 92 18.06 12.67 1.22
N LYS A 93 18.55 13.46 0.25
CA LYS A 93 19.69 13.11 -0.58
C LYS A 93 21.00 13.11 0.24
N LYS A 94 21.87 12.15 -0.08
CA LYS A 94 23.23 12.03 0.46
C LYS A 94 24.28 12.54 -0.51
N GLU A 95 25.51 12.68 -0.03
CA GLU A 95 26.65 13.15 -0.83
C GLU A 95 26.95 12.23 -2.02
N ASP A 96 26.71 10.92 -1.87
CA ASP A 96 26.91 9.90 -2.90
C ASP A 96 25.73 9.76 -3.87
N TYR A 97 24.76 10.68 -3.83
CA TYR A 97 23.51 10.65 -4.61
C TYR A 97 22.53 9.53 -4.21
N SER A 98 22.77 8.81 -3.12
CA SER A 98 21.76 7.92 -2.52
C SER A 98 20.70 8.70 -1.74
N PHE A 99 19.58 8.06 -1.45
CA PHE A 99 18.50 8.60 -0.63
C PHE A 99 18.16 7.66 0.51
N SER A 100 17.81 8.23 1.66
CA SER A 100 17.32 7.48 2.81
C SER A 100 16.67 8.37 3.86
N GLU A 101 15.85 7.74 4.70
CA GLU A 101 15.27 8.39 5.89
C GLU A 101 16.32 8.61 6.98
N HIS A 102 17.28 7.69 7.12
CA HIS A 102 18.35 7.82 8.10
C HIS A 102 19.37 8.88 7.67
N PRO A 103 19.80 9.81 8.54
CA PRO A 103 20.72 10.88 8.15
C PRO A 103 22.07 10.36 7.64
N MET A 104 22.59 9.25 8.18
CA MET A 104 23.95 8.75 7.89
C MET A 104 24.04 7.54 6.94
N PHE A 105 22.98 6.75 6.80
CA PHE A 105 23.03 5.48 6.05
C PHE A 105 22.18 5.60 4.80
N GLY A 106 22.70 5.23 3.63
CA GLY A 106 21.92 5.16 2.39
C GLY A 106 20.99 3.95 2.35
N SER A 107 19.92 4.02 1.56
CA SER A 107 18.99 2.92 1.31
C SER A 107 18.91 2.65 -0.19
N HIS A 108 19.06 1.39 -0.58
CA HIS A 108 18.91 0.98 -1.97
C HIS A 108 17.45 1.09 -2.42
N ARG A 109 16.52 0.54 -1.62
CA ARG A 109 15.09 0.51 -1.97
C ARG A 109 14.51 1.91 -2.13
N ALA A 110 14.84 2.81 -1.20
CA ALA A 110 14.38 4.20 -1.26
C ALA A 110 14.97 4.93 -2.48
N THR A 111 16.27 4.76 -2.75
CA THR A 111 16.93 5.39 -3.89
C THR A 111 16.31 4.96 -5.22
N VAL A 112 16.02 3.66 -5.38
CA VAL A 112 15.38 3.11 -6.59
C VAL A 112 13.94 3.62 -6.74
N SER A 113 13.17 3.63 -5.65
CA SER A 113 11.79 4.14 -5.65
C SER A 113 11.73 5.64 -6.00
N ILE A 114 12.71 6.42 -5.53
CA ILE A 114 12.82 7.85 -5.85
C ILE A 114 13.25 8.05 -7.29
N LEU A 115 14.19 7.24 -7.79
CA LEU A 115 14.58 7.31 -9.20
C LEU A 115 13.38 7.07 -10.11
N GLU A 116 12.56 6.07 -9.81
CA GLU A 116 11.30 5.81 -10.53
C GLU A 116 10.35 7.01 -10.44
N ALA A 117 10.11 7.52 -9.22
CA ALA A 117 9.19 8.64 -8.99
C ALA A 117 9.65 9.93 -9.69
N LEU A 118 10.93 10.28 -9.61
CA LEU A 118 11.52 11.46 -10.26
C LEU A 118 11.45 11.33 -11.79
N SER A 119 11.71 10.13 -12.34
CA SER A 119 11.56 9.89 -13.78
C SER A 119 10.12 10.11 -14.24
N LYS A 120 9.11 9.65 -13.48
CA LYS A 120 7.70 9.94 -13.80
C LYS A 120 7.36 11.43 -13.66
N VAL A 121 7.90 12.11 -12.66
CA VAL A 121 7.69 13.55 -12.46
C VAL A 121 8.33 14.38 -13.58
N GLN A 122 9.41 13.89 -14.20
CA GLN A 122 10.09 14.56 -15.32
C GLN A 122 9.15 14.85 -16.51
N LEU A 123 8.07 14.06 -16.67
CA LEU A 123 7.04 14.29 -17.69
C LEU A 123 6.24 15.60 -17.47
N TYR A 124 6.21 16.10 -16.24
CA TYR A 124 5.41 17.27 -15.84
C TYR A 124 6.24 18.47 -15.42
N PHE A 125 7.43 18.23 -14.86
CA PHE A 125 8.30 19.24 -14.30
C PHE A 125 9.75 18.97 -14.70
N SER A 126 10.47 20.03 -15.09
CA SER A 126 11.88 19.92 -15.46
C SER A 126 12.74 19.63 -14.23
N ILE A 127 13.13 18.36 -14.07
CA ILE A 127 14.14 17.93 -13.10
C ILE A 127 15.51 17.98 -13.77
N ASP A 128 16.54 18.26 -12.99
CA ASP A 128 17.93 18.24 -13.43
C ASP A 128 18.30 16.85 -14.00
N PRO A 129 18.62 16.73 -15.30
CA PRO A 129 18.98 15.45 -15.91
C PRO A 129 20.27 14.86 -15.32
N ASP A 130 21.21 15.71 -14.87
CA ASP A 130 22.47 15.27 -14.28
C ASP A 130 22.22 14.54 -12.95
N LEU A 131 21.21 14.99 -12.20
CA LEU A 131 20.77 14.32 -10.96
C LEU A 131 20.27 12.90 -11.25
N ILE A 132 19.36 12.75 -12.23
CA ILE A 132 18.79 11.45 -12.60
C ILE A 132 19.90 10.50 -13.08
N GLN A 133 20.81 11.01 -13.92
CA GLN A 133 21.94 10.23 -14.42
C GLN A 133 22.91 9.83 -13.30
N ALA A 134 23.17 10.71 -12.32
CA ALA A 134 24.04 10.42 -11.18
C ALA A 134 23.44 9.30 -10.29
N ILE A 135 22.14 9.36 -10.01
CA ILE A 135 21.44 8.32 -9.24
C ILE A 135 21.47 6.98 -10.00
N LYS A 136 21.17 7.01 -11.30
CA LYS A 136 21.21 5.83 -12.18
C LYS A 136 22.59 5.19 -12.19
N ARG A 137 23.65 6.00 -12.33
CA ARG A 137 25.04 5.55 -12.25
C ARG A 137 25.38 4.96 -10.88
N TRP A 138 24.89 5.55 -9.79
CA TRP A 138 25.09 5.00 -8.44
C TRP A 138 24.47 3.60 -8.32
N VAL A 139 23.26 3.40 -8.84
CA VAL A 139 22.62 2.08 -8.85
C VAL A 139 23.46 1.08 -9.66
N GLN A 140 23.91 1.46 -10.85
CA GLN A 140 24.71 0.58 -11.72
C GLN A 140 26.05 0.16 -11.10
N LEU A 141 26.75 1.09 -10.44
CA LEU A 141 28.04 0.79 -9.79
C LEU A 141 27.93 -0.19 -8.63
N ARG A 142 26.72 -0.39 -8.08
CA ARG A 142 26.46 -1.31 -6.99
C ARG A 142 26.10 -2.72 -7.44
N GLN A 143 25.90 -2.93 -8.74
CA GLN A 143 25.60 -4.25 -9.26
C GLN A 143 26.85 -5.12 -9.17
N GLU A 144 26.71 -6.32 -8.59
CA GLU A 144 27.80 -7.30 -8.57
C GLU A 144 27.94 -8.02 -9.92
N ASP A 145 29.05 -8.74 -10.12
CA ASP A 145 29.33 -9.45 -11.37
C ASP A 145 28.24 -10.48 -11.72
N ASP A 146 27.63 -11.10 -10.71
CA ASP A 146 26.51 -12.05 -10.84
C ASP A 146 25.17 -11.36 -11.17
N GLY A 147 25.12 -10.03 -11.20
CA GLY A 147 23.93 -9.24 -11.52
C GLY A 147 23.03 -8.88 -10.34
N ARG A 148 23.36 -9.33 -9.12
CA ARG A 148 22.58 -9.07 -7.90
C ARG A 148 22.81 -7.69 -7.29
N PHE A 149 21.82 -7.22 -6.55
CA PHE A 149 21.92 -6.03 -5.69
C PHE A 149 21.78 -6.42 -4.22
N THR A 150 22.75 -6.01 -3.40
CA THR A 150 22.76 -6.31 -1.96
C THR A 150 22.04 -5.22 -1.16
N PRO A 151 21.28 -5.59 -0.10
CA PRO A 151 20.67 -4.61 0.81
C PRO A 151 21.74 -3.78 1.52
N LEU A 152 21.45 -2.49 1.74
CA LEU A 152 22.21 -1.67 2.70
C LEU A 152 21.64 -1.81 4.11
N ASP A 153 22.37 -1.33 5.10
CA ASP A 153 21.97 -1.40 6.52
C ASP A 153 20.60 -0.73 6.78
N ALA A 154 20.27 0.33 6.03
CA ALA A 154 18.97 0.99 6.12
C ALA A 154 17.81 0.20 5.45
N ASP A 155 18.12 -0.82 4.64
CA ASP A 155 17.13 -1.68 3.98
C ASP A 155 16.84 -2.97 4.76
N VAL A 156 17.52 -3.20 5.88
CA VAL A 156 17.37 -4.44 6.66
C VAL A 156 16.07 -4.42 7.46
N ASN A 157 15.10 -5.23 7.04
CA ASN A 157 13.85 -5.42 7.75
C ASN A 157 14.09 -6.15 9.09
N LEU A 158 13.96 -5.44 10.21
CA LEU A 158 14.17 -5.98 11.57
C LEU A 158 13.14 -7.05 11.98
N ALA A 159 12.03 -7.17 11.25
CA ALA A 159 10.89 -8.04 11.59
C ALA A 159 11.20 -9.56 11.62
N GLN A 160 12.38 -9.97 11.15
CA GLN A 160 12.69 -11.35 10.78
C GLN A 160 13.47 -12.14 11.83
N THR A 161 13.90 -11.53 12.95
CA THR A 161 14.78 -12.25 13.89
C THR A 161 14.05 -12.90 15.07
N ASN A 162 12.85 -12.47 15.46
CA ASN A 162 12.16 -13.01 16.66
C ASN A 162 10.61 -13.01 16.60
N SER A 163 9.97 -12.79 15.45
CA SER A 163 8.49 -12.69 15.41
C SER A 163 7.83 -14.07 15.23
N SER A 164 7.12 -14.54 16.26
CA SER A 164 6.34 -15.80 16.22
C SER A 164 5.07 -15.72 15.34
N TYR A 165 4.81 -14.56 14.73
CA TYR A 165 3.59 -14.24 13.98
C TYR A 165 3.75 -14.28 12.45
N THR A 166 4.98 -14.38 11.93
CA THR A 166 5.22 -14.60 10.50
C THR A 166 5.37 -16.10 10.21
N SER A 167 4.25 -16.83 10.23
CA SER A 167 4.24 -18.29 10.00
C SER A 167 4.89 -18.72 8.68
N ALA A 168 4.98 -17.83 7.69
CA ALA A 168 5.64 -18.09 6.41
C ALA A 168 7.18 -18.14 6.50
N LYS A 169 7.82 -17.43 7.44
CA LYS A 169 9.29 -17.35 7.56
C LYS A 169 9.87 -18.22 8.67
N ARG A 170 9.01 -18.91 9.44
CA ARG A 170 9.40 -19.74 10.60
C ARG A 170 10.23 -20.98 10.23
N ASN A 171 10.21 -21.40 8.96
CA ASN A 171 10.93 -22.57 8.46
C ASN A 171 12.18 -22.23 7.63
N LEU A 172 12.46 -20.94 7.39
CA LEU A 172 13.57 -20.51 6.55
C LEU A 172 14.83 -20.31 7.40
N THR A 173 15.96 -20.80 6.90
CA THR A 173 17.27 -20.52 7.51
C THR A 173 17.57 -19.02 7.39
N PRO A 174 18.36 -18.43 8.30
CA PRO A 174 18.73 -17.02 8.22
C PRO A 174 19.45 -16.66 6.91
N GLU A 175 20.11 -17.64 6.29
CA GLU A 175 20.74 -17.52 4.96
C GLU A 175 19.70 -17.44 3.85
N ALA A 176 18.65 -18.25 3.89
CA ALA A 176 17.55 -18.21 2.93
C ALA A 176 16.79 -16.87 3.00
N ILE A 177 16.59 -16.32 4.20
CA ILE A 177 15.97 -15.01 4.40
C ILE A 177 16.80 -13.88 3.77
N ARG A 178 18.13 -13.92 3.96
CA ARG A 178 19.04 -12.96 3.31
C ARG A 178 19.02 -13.09 1.80
N PHE A 179 19.01 -14.32 1.30
CA PHE A 179 18.91 -14.60 -0.13
C PHE A 179 17.60 -14.05 -0.72
N GLU A 180 16.47 -14.30 -0.06
CA GLU A 180 15.17 -13.76 -0.46
C GLU A 180 15.16 -12.22 -0.48
N ASN A 181 15.71 -11.56 0.54
CA ASN A 181 15.81 -10.10 0.55
C ASN A 181 16.68 -9.55 -0.61
N ILE A 182 17.77 -10.24 -0.99
CA ILE A 182 18.61 -9.89 -2.15
C ILE A 182 17.83 -10.03 -3.45
N VAL A 183 17.09 -11.14 -3.60
CA VAL A 183 16.27 -11.41 -4.77
C VAL A 183 15.14 -10.38 -4.89
N GLU A 184 14.50 -10.01 -3.78
CA GLU A 184 13.46 -8.97 -3.73
C GLU A 184 13.98 -7.64 -4.24
N ILE A 185 15.11 -7.17 -3.68
CA ILE A 185 15.71 -5.88 -4.07
C ILE A 185 16.12 -5.90 -5.54
N THR A 186 16.69 -7.02 -6.00
CA THR A 186 17.08 -7.18 -7.40
C THR A 186 15.87 -7.19 -8.34
N ALA A 187 14.74 -7.73 -7.91
CA ALA A 187 13.50 -7.67 -8.69
C ALA A 187 12.96 -6.23 -8.74
N GLU A 188 12.90 -5.53 -7.61
CA GLU A 188 12.45 -4.15 -7.51
C GLU A 188 13.28 -3.19 -8.36
N THR A 189 14.61 -3.39 -8.40
CA THR A 189 15.50 -2.59 -9.25
C THR A 189 15.24 -2.82 -10.71
N VAL A 190 15.06 -4.07 -11.13
CA VAL A 190 14.74 -4.42 -12.53
C VAL A 190 13.41 -3.79 -12.94
N ILE A 191 12.39 -3.85 -12.08
CA ILE A 191 11.08 -3.21 -12.33
C ILE A 191 11.25 -1.71 -12.55
N ALA A 192 11.94 -1.02 -11.63
CA ALA A 192 12.14 0.43 -11.72
C ALA A 192 12.98 0.83 -12.93
N LEU A 193 14.11 0.14 -13.19
CA LEU A 193 14.98 0.41 -14.33
C LEU A 193 14.26 0.22 -15.67
N TYR A 194 13.40 -0.82 -15.77
CA TYR A 194 12.59 -1.03 -16.96
C TYR A 194 11.61 0.11 -17.20
N GLU A 195 10.99 0.65 -16.14
CA GLU A 195 10.00 1.72 -16.25
C GLU A 195 10.58 3.10 -16.54
N ILE A 196 11.81 3.36 -16.12
CA ILE A 196 12.57 4.57 -16.48
C ILE A 196 12.96 4.52 -17.96
N GLY A 197 13.19 3.31 -18.48
CA GLY A 197 13.58 3.07 -19.86
C GLY A 197 15.10 2.86 -20.03
N ILE A 198 15.45 2.14 -21.10
CA ILE A 198 16.82 1.81 -21.48
C ILE A 198 17.31 2.88 -22.46
N GLU A 199 18.27 3.71 -22.05
CA GLU A 199 18.81 4.79 -22.87
C GLU A 199 20.26 4.52 -23.29
N THR A 200 21.02 3.82 -22.44
CA THR A 200 22.44 3.54 -22.65
C THR A 200 22.73 2.05 -22.71
N ASP A 201 23.84 1.67 -23.36
CA ASP A 201 24.29 0.28 -23.45
C ASP A 201 24.58 -0.31 -22.05
N SER A 202 25.05 0.52 -21.11
CA SER A 202 25.22 0.13 -19.70
C SER A 202 23.90 -0.23 -19.03
N ASP A 203 22.80 0.44 -19.37
CA ASP A 203 21.47 0.10 -18.84
C ASP A 203 21.04 -1.29 -19.33
N SER A 204 21.30 -1.57 -20.61
CA SER A 204 20.98 -2.86 -21.20
C SER A 204 21.81 -3.98 -20.57
N ASP A 205 23.11 -3.77 -20.36
CA ASP A 205 23.99 -4.77 -19.72
C ASP A 205 23.56 -5.02 -18.26
N THR A 206 23.29 -3.96 -17.50
CA THR A 206 22.87 -4.09 -16.09
C THR A 206 21.54 -4.83 -15.97
N LEU A 207 20.56 -4.53 -16.83
CA LEU A 207 19.28 -5.21 -16.86
C LEU A 207 19.42 -6.67 -17.29
N GLN A 208 20.29 -6.98 -18.26
CA GLN A 208 20.53 -8.35 -18.72
C GLN A 208 21.20 -9.21 -17.63
N LYS A 209 22.20 -8.68 -16.92
CA LYS A 209 22.83 -9.38 -15.78
C LYS A 209 21.83 -9.67 -14.66
N ALA A 210 21.05 -8.66 -14.26
CA ALA A 210 20.04 -8.83 -13.24
C ALA A 210 18.94 -9.83 -13.66
N LYS A 211 18.52 -9.80 -14.93
CA LYS A 211 17.60 -10.79 -15.49
C LYS A 211 18.12 -12.22 -15.33
N ILE A 212 19.37 -12.49 -15.72
CA ILE A 212 19.98 -13.83 -15.61
C ILE A 212 20.01 -14.30 -14.15
N PHE A 213 20.32 -13.41 -13.21
CA PHE A 213 20.26 -13.71 -11.78
C PHE A 213 18.85 -14.08 -11.30
N LEU A 214 17.83 -13.33 -11.72
CA LEU A 214 16.43 -13.60 -11.38
C LEU A 214 15.93 -14.93 -11.96
N GLU A 215 16.35 -15.28 -13.17
CA GLU A 215 16.02 -16.57 -13.80
C GLU A 215 16.61 -17.75 -13.02
N ASN A 216 17.85 -17.63 -12.56
CA ASN A 216 18.54 -18.67 -11.81
C ASN A 216 18.04 -18.79 -10.35
N SER A 217 17.54 -17.71 -9.77
CA SER A 217 17.07 -17.69 -8.37
C SER A 217 15.64 -18.21 -8.21
N LEU A 218 14.78 -18.06 -9.23
CA LEU A 218 13.36 -18.42 -9.19
C LEU A 218 13.01 -19.82 -8.61
N PRO A 219 13.80 -20.90 -8.80
CA PRO A 219 13.51 -22.20 -8.17
C PRO A 219 13.55 -22.15 -6.64
N ASN A 220 14.47 -21.38 -6.08
CA ASN A 220 14.82 -21.39 -4.65
C ASN A 220 14.00 -20.40 -3.81
N VAL A 221 13.10 -19.64 -4.44
CA VAL A 221 12.31 -18.60 -3.79
C VAL A 221 11.01 -19.19 -3.23
N GLU A 222 10.70 -18.95 -1.95
CA GLU A 222 9.52 -19.47 -1.27
C GLU A 222 8.54 -18.38 -0.82
N SER A 223 9.02 -17.19 -0.44
CA SER A 223 8.12 -16.14 0.06
C SER A 223 7.19 -15.54 -1.01
N PRO A 224 5.94 -15.20 -0.65
CA PRO A 224 4.96 -14.70 -1.60
C PRO A 224 5.35 -13.35 -2.22
N GLU A 225 5.97 -12.48 -1.42
CA GLU A 225 6.44 -11.16 -1.87
C GLU A 225 7.53 -11.26 -2.92
N THR A 226 8.55 -12.09 -2.67
CA THR A 226 9.66 -12.31 -3.61
C THR A 226 9.19 -12.99 -4.88
N ILE A 227 8.35 -14.03 -4.80
CA ILE A 227 7.78 -14.68 -5.98
C ILE A 227 7.02 -13.67 -6.83
N ALA A 228 6.17 -12.84 -6.22
CA ALA A 228 5.39 -11.85 -6.95
C ALA A 228 6.27 -10.76 -7.58
N ALA A 229 7.27 -10.25 -6.86
CA ALA A 229 8.22 -9.26 -7.38
C ALA A 229 9.04 -9.80 -8.56
N VAL A 230 9.60 -11.01 -8.42
CA VAL A 230 10.38 -11.67 -9.48
C VAL A 230 9.50 -11.95 -10.69
N THR A 231 8.26 -12.39 -10.50
CA THR A 231 7.32 -12.63 -11.60
C THR A 231 7.03 -11.35 -12.36
N LEU A 232 6.76 -10.24 -11.66
CA LEU A 232 6.56 -8.94 -12.30
C LEU A 232 7.78 -8.50 -13.11
N ALA A 233 8.98 -8.59 -12.53
CA ALA A 233 10.23 -8.24 -13.18
C ALA A 233 10.47 -9.07 -14.46
N LEU A 234 10.29 -10.38 -14.40
CA LEU A 234 10.49 -11.28 -15.55
C LEU A 234 9.45 -11.07 -16.66
N VAL A 235 8.20 -10.75 -16.29
CA VAL A 235 7.14 -10.43 -17.25
C VAL A 235 7.41 -9.11 -17.98
N LEU A 236 7.84 -8.07 -17.26
CA LEU A 236 8.22 -6.77 -17.84
C LEU A 236 9.38 -6.94 -18.84
N VAL A 237 10.42 -7.67 -18.46
CA VAL A 237 11.61 -7.91 -19.29
C VAL A 237 11.37 -8.95 -20.40
N ARG A 238 10.18 -9.56 -20.46
CA ARG A 238 9.81 -10.61 -21.43
C ARG A 238 10.82 -11.76 -21.46
N SER A 239 11.16 -12.27 -20.28
CA SER A 239 12.02 -13.45 -20.13
C SER A 239 11.35 -14.71 -20.68
N ALA A 240 12.15 -15.68 -21.13
CA ALA A 240 11.67 -17.02 -21.50
C ALA A 240 11.09 -17.79 -20.29
N THR A 241 11.55 -17.49 -19.07
CA THR A 241 11.07 -18.15 -17.83
C THR A 241 9.82 -17.47 -17.25
N ALA A 242 9.34 -16.38 -17.86
CA ALA A 242 8.19 -15.63 -17.36
C ALA A 242 6.92 -16.51 -17.25
N ALA A 243 6.69 -17.42 -18.19
CA ALA A 243 5.55 -18.34 -18.15
C ALA A 243 5.60 -19.25 -16.92
N TRP A 244 6.79 -19.77 -16.58
CA TRP A 244 6.99 -20.60 -15.40
C TRP A 244 6.83 -19.79 -14.09
N ALA A 245 7.32 -18.55 -14.07
CA ALA A 245 7.12 -17.64 -12.94
C ALA A 245 5.63 -17.35 -12.69
N ILE A 246 4.85 -17.10 -13.75
CA ILE A 246 3.39 -16.87 -13.66
C ILE A 246 2.67 -18.12 -13.15
N GLU A 247 3.04 -19.31 -13.61
CA GLU A 247 2.47 -20.57 -13.12
C GLU A 247 2.76 -20.77 -11.63
N LYS A 248 4.02 -20.53 -11.21
CA LYS A 248 4.41 -20.56 -9.80
C LYS A 248 3.61 -19.55 -8.96
N LEU A 249 3.43 -18.33 -9.45
CA LEU A 249 2.62 -17.29 -8.80
C LEU A 249 1.15 -17.70 -8.68
N ARG A 250 0.56 -18.30 -9.72
CA ARG A 250 -0.84 -18.77 -9.68
C ARG A 250 -1.00 -19.91 -8.68
N ASN A 251 -0.11 -20.89 -8.72
CA ASN A 251 -0.15 -22.04 -7.81
C ASN A 251 -0.02 -21.63 -6.34
N THR A 252 0.74 -20.57 -6.04
CA THR A 252 0.85 -20.06 -4.67
C THR A 252 -0.34 -19.19 -4.27
N SER A 253 -0.93 -18.42 -5.18
CA SER A 253 -1.93 -17.38 -4.85
C SER A 253 -3.40 -17.78 -5.02
N THR A 254 -3.70 -18.92 -5.65
CA THR A 254 -5.09 -19.38 -5.81
C THR A 254 -5.48 -20.33 -4.70
N THR A 255 -6.53 -19.98 -3.95
CA THR A 255 -7.13 -20.87 -2.95
C THR A 255 -8.01 -21.94 -3.60
N GLU A 256 -8.31 -23.03 -2.88
CA GLU A 256 -9.16 -24.15 -3.36
C GLU A 256 -10.57 -23.69 -3.83
N ALA A 257 -11.05 -22.55 -3.33
CA ALA A 257 -12.32 -21.93 -3.72
C ALA A 257 -12.23 -21.12 -5.03
N GLY A 258 -11.05 -21.03 -5.66
CA GLY A 258 -10.82 -20.22 -6.86
C GLY A 258 -10.73 -18.71 -6.59
N GLU A 259 -10.69 -18.30 -5.31
CA GLU A 259 -10.47 -16.91 -4.91
C GLU A 259 -8.96 -16.64 -4.73
N PHE A 260 -8.54 -15.40 -5.01
CA PHE A 260 -7.16 -14.97 -4.77
C PHE A 260 -6.91 -14.81 -3.27
N GLY A 261 -5.83 -15.44 -2.80
CA GLY A 261 -5.37 -15.31 -1.44
C GLY A 261 -4.03 -15.99 -1.25
N TRP A 262 -3.15 -15.37 -0.47
CA TRP A 262 -1.88 -15.98 -0.12
C TRP A 262 -2.09 -17.12 0.86
N PRO A 263 -1.36 -18.23 0.71
CA PRO A 263 -1.49 -19.37 1.59
C PRO A 263 -0.84 -18.98 2.91
N ARG A 264 -1.65 -18.79 3.95
CA ARG A 264 -1.12 -18.75 5.30
C ARG A 264 -0.91 -20.20 5.71
N PHE A 265 0.30 -20.55 6.15
CA PHE A 265 0.52 -21.78 6.90
C PHE A 265 -0.17 -21.62 8.25
N THR A 266 -1.49 -21.81 8.27
CA THR A 266 -2.18 -22.14 9.51
C THR A 266 -1.55 -23.45 9.98
N PRO A 267 -1.01 -23.55 11.20
CA PRO A 267 -0.74 -24.87 11.76
C PRO A 267 -2.03 -25.65 11.58
N LYS A 268 -1.95 -26.85 10.97
CA LYS A 268 -3.12 -27.71 10.70
C LYS A 268 -4.04 -27.63 11.91
N GLN A 269 -5.18 -26.96 11.74
CA GLN A 269 -6.24 -27.02 12.73
C GLN A 269 -6.64 -28.50 12.73
N ASP A 270 -6.28 -29.22 13.79
CA ASP A 270 -6.63 -30.63 13.90
C ASP A 270 -8.16 -30.72 13.79
N ALA A 271 -8.63 -31.74 13.07
CA ALA A 271 -10.06 -31.99 12.82
C ALA A 271 -10.89 -32.23 14.10
N ALA A 272 -10.32 -32.03 15.29
CA ALA A 272 -11.01 -32.02 16.58
C ALA A 272 -11.51 -30.61 16.98
N ASP A 273 -10.95 -29.53 16.45
CA ASP A 273 -11.34 -28.16 16.83
C ASP A 273 -12.68 -27.72 16.21
N TRP A 274 -13.12 -28.34 15.11
CA TRP A 274 -14.42 -28.04 14.50
C TRP A 274 -15.63 -28.42 15.37
N LEU A 275 -15.45 -29.32 16.34
CA LEU A 275 -16.53 -29.87 17.15
C LEU A 275 -16.90 -28.99 18.35
N TYR A 276 -16.02 -28.06 18.76
CA TYR A 276 -16.26 -27.18 19.90
C TYR A 276 -16.76 -25.78 19.52
N GLU A 277 -16.85 -25.45 18.23
CA GLU A 277 -17.34 -24.14 17.77
C GLU A 277 -18.88 -24.04 17.64
N SER A 278 -19.61 -25.14 17.84
CA SER A 278 -21.06 -25.20 17.58
C SER A 278 -21.97 -24.55 18.65
N GLU A 279 -21.45 -24.18 19.83
CA GLU A 279 -22.27 -23.56 20.89
C GLU A 279 -21.92 -22.09 21.22
N SER A 280 -21.00 -21.47 20.50
CA SER A 280 -20.66 -20.05 20.69
C SER A 280 -21.00 -19.22 19.45
N GLU A 281 -22.25 -18.74 19.38
CA GLU A 281 -22.75 -17.79 18.36
C GLU A 281 -22.04 -16.41 18.31
N LYS A 282 -20.82 -16.28 18.84
CA LYS A 282 -20.04 -15.03 18.88
C LYS A 282 -18.54 -15.23 18.69
N THR A 283 -18.11 -16.19 17.87
CA THR A 283 -16.76 -16.12 17.29
C THR A 283 -16.81 -15.20 16.08
N PHE A 284 -16.60 -13.90 16.35
CA PHE A 284 -16.08 -12.99 15.34
C PHE A 284 -14.99 -13.74 14.57
N LYS A 285 -15.15 -13.91 13.26
CA LYS A 285 -14.03 -14.23 12.37
C LYS A 285 -12.93 -13.25 12.75
N ILE A 286 -11.92 -13.72 13.49
CA ILE A 286 -10.77 -12.90 13.87
C ILE A 286 -10.29 -12.30 12.54
N PRO A 287 -10.29 -10.97 12.38
CA PRO A 287 -10.01 -10.38 11.09
C PRO A 287 -8.65 -10.89 10.66
N PHE A 288 -8.62 -11.58 9.51
CA PHE A 288 -7.41 -12.09 8.89
C PHE A 288 -6.38 -10.94 8.80
N VAL A 289 -5.43 -10.87 9.73
CA VAL A 289 -4.44 -9.79 9.78
C VAL A 289 -3.48 -10.01 8.62
N THR A 290 -3.77 -9.35 7.49
CA THR A 290 -2.86 -9.35 6.34
C THR A 290 -1.62 -8.57 6.69
N THR A 291 -0.45 -9.16 6.42
CA THR A 291 0.83 -8.50 6.63
C THR A 291 1.09 -7.48 5.52
N VAL A 292 1.96 -6.51 5.80
CA VAL A 292 2.44 -5.56 4.79
C VAL A 292 3.03 -6.29 3.59
N GLU A 293 3.80 -7.36 3.85
CA GLU A 293 4.41 -8.24 2.84
C GLU A 293 3.36 -8.87 1.90
N GLU A 294 2.28 -9.43 2.44
CA GLU A 294 1.18 -10.02 1.65
C GLU A 294 0.44 -8.96 0.81
N TYR A 295 0.26 -7.76 1.36
CA TYR A 295 -0.38 -6.67 0.62
C TYR A 295 0.51 -6.24 -0.56
N LYS A 296 1.81 -6.05 -0.31
CA LYS A 296 2.79 -5.69 -1.33
C LYS A 296 2.95 -6.78 -2.41
N ALA A 297 2.99 -8.05 -2.02
CA ALA A 297 2.95 -9.18 -2.95
C ALA A 297 1.72 -9.14 -3.86
N SER A 298 0.56 -8.81 -3.30
CA SER A 298 -0.70 -8.68 -4.05
C SER A 298 -0.66 -7.51 -5.06
N LEU A 299 0.03 -6.41 -4.74
CA LEU A 299 0.23 -5.31 -5.68
C LEU A 299 1.07 -5.73 -6.89
N TYR A 300 2.17 -6.45 -6.67
CA TYR A 300 2.98 -7.00 -7.76
C TYR A 300 2.21 -8.02 -8.60
N ALA A 301 1.41 -8.89 -7.96
CA ALA A 301 0.54 -9.81 -8.67
C ALA A 301 -0.51 -9.08 -9.53
N LEU A 302 -1.11 -7.99 -9.00
CA LEU A 302 -2.07 -7.18 -9.74
C LEU A 302 -1.43 -6.57 -11.00
N SER A 303 -0.29 -5.89 -10.87
CA SER A 303 0.42 -5.31 -12.01
C SER A 303 0.83 -6.39 -13.03
N THR A 304 1.26 -7.56 -12.57
CA THR A 304 1.59 -8.70 -13.45
C THR A 304 0.39 -9.12 -14.30
N PHE A 305 -0.77 -9.34 -13.68
CA PHE A 305 -1.99 -9.72 -14.41
C PHE A 305 -2.51 -8.61 -15.32
N CYS A 306 -2.30 -7.33 -14.93
CA CYS A 306 -2.64 -6.19 -15.78
C CYS A 306 -1.79 -6.17 -17.06
N ILE A 307 -0.48 -6.42 -16.95
CA ILE A 307 0.43 -6.48 -18.11
C ILE A 307 0.09 -7.65 -19.04
N ILE A 308 -0.30 -8.80 -18.47
CA ILE A 308 -0.73 -9.97 -19.23
C ILE A 308 -2.08 -9.72 -19.94
N GLY A 309 -2.91 -8.83 -19.40
CA GLY A 309 -4.27 -8.58 -19.88
C GLY A 309 -5.32 -9.59 -19.35
N ASP A 310 -5.01 -10.33 -18.28
CA ASP A 310 -5.93 -11.29 -17.66
C ASP A 310 -6.85 -10.57 -16.66
N LEU A 311 -7.96 -10.03 -17.17
CA LEU A 311 -8.92 -9.25 -16.39
C LEU A 311 -9.59 -10.07 -15.28
N LYS A 312 -9.83 -11.37 -15.47
CA LYS A 312 -10.50 -12.22 -14.48
C LYS A 312 -9.63 -12.41 -13.24
N SER A 313 -8.35 -12.74 -13.46
CA SER A 313 -7.39 -12.89 -12.36
C SER A 313 -7.13 -11.54 -11.69
N ALA A 314 -6.92 -10.48 -12.47
CA ALA A 314 -6.69 -9.13 -11.95
C ALA A 314 -7.87 -8.63 -11.09
N GLN A 315 -9.12 -8.91 -11.48
CA GLN A 315 -10.31 -8.56 -10.71
C GLN A 315 -10.34 -9.25 -9.34
N SER A 316 -9.95 -10.52 -9.28
CA SER A 316 -9.87 -11.27 -8.02
C SER A 316 -8.83 -10.64 -7.06
N VAL A 317 -7.66 -10.28 -7.58
CA VAL A 317 -6.61 -9.58 -6.82
C VAL A 317 -7.07 -8.19 -6.37
N ALA A 318 -7.66 -7.40 -7.27
CA ALA A 318 -8.18 -6.08 -6.94
C ALA A 318 -9.23 -6.16 -5.82
N ARG A 319 -10.15 -7.13 -5.89
CA ARG A 319 -11.13 -7.38 -4.83
C ARG A 319 -10.46 -7.70 -3.49
N PHE A 320 -9.42 -8.53 -3.49
CA PHE A 320 -8.63 -8.84 -2.29
C PHE A 320 -8.01 -7.59 -1.65
N LEU A 321 -7.44 -6.71 -2.47
CA LEU A 321 -6.80 -5.45 -2.06
C LEU A 321 -7.81 -4.43 -1.53
N PHE A 322 -8.96 -4.27 -2.19
CA PHE A 322 -10.01 -3.31 -1.76
C PHE A 322 -10.64 -3.68 -0.43
N TYR A 323 -10.84 -4.97 -0.14
CA TYR A 323 -11.29 -5.39 1.18
C TYR A 323 -10.29 -5.07 2.30
N ARG A 324 -9.04 -4.78 1.94
CA ARG A 324 -7.94 -4.49 2.85
C ARG A 324 -7.39 -3.08 2.67
N SER A 325 -8.19 -2.17 2.11
CA SER A 325 -7.78 -0.78 1.88
C SER A 325 -7.39 -0.04 3.17
N HIS A 326 -7.82 -0.51 4.34
CA HIS A 326 -7.40 0.03 5.64
C HIS A 326 -5.87 -0.04 5.86
N MET A 327 -5.16 -0.95 5.19
CA MET A 327 -3.69 -1.02 5.25
C MET A 327 -3.06 0.26 4.70
N LEU A 328 -3.68 0.87 3.68
CA LEU A 328 -3.19 2.09 3.04
C LEU A 328 -3.35 3.34 3.92
N ASP A 329 -4.29 3.32 4.87
CA ASP A 329 -4.47 4.41 5.84
C ASP A 329 -3.32 4.43 6.88
N ASN A 330 -2.71 3.27 7.18
CA ASN A 330 -1.67 3.14 8.20
C ASN A 330 -0.25 3.07 7.63
N HIS A 331 -0.08 2.55 6.42
CA HIS A 331 1.24 2.29 5.82
C HIS A 331 1.49 3.17 4.59
N TYR A 332 2.16 4.31 4.80
CA TYR A 332 2.46 5.25 3.70
C TYR A 332 3.36 4.63 2.63
N GLU A 333 4.23 3.70 3.00
CA GLU A 333 5.10 2.93 2.09
C GLU A 333 4.34 2.16 1.00
N LEU A 334 3.09 1.78 1.25
CA LEU A 334 2.27 1.04 0.30
C LEU A 334 1.48 1.95 -0.66
N LEU A 335 1.33 3.24 -0.35
CA LEU A 335 0.44 4.13 -1.10
C LEU A 335 0.90 4.35 -2.54
N TYR A 336 2.17 4.65 -2.74
CA TYR A 336 2.74 4.88 -4.08
C TYR A 336 2.60 3.64 -4.98
N PRO A 337 3.11 2.45 -4.59
CA PRO A 337 2.94 1.25 -5.41
C PRO A 337 1.47 0.82 -5.56
N ALA A 338 0.61 1.06 -4.55
CA ALA A 338 -0.80 0.71 -4.65
C ALA A 338 -1.53 1.55 -5.70
N VAL A 339 -1.37 2.87 -5.66
CA VAL A 339 -2.00 3.77 -6.63
C VAL A 339 -1.50 3.46 -8.04
N LYS A 340 -0.20 3.18 -8.21
CA LYS A 340 0.37 2.75 -9.48
C LYS A 340 -0.32 1.50 -10.04
N ALA A 341 -0.38 0.42 -9.26
CA ALA A 341 -1.02 -0.83 -9.68
C ALA A 341 -2.53 -0.66 -9.94
N PHE A 342 -3.22 0.15 -9.13
CA PHE A 342 -4.63 0.46 -9.33
C PHE A 342 -4.90 1.29 -10.58
N VAL A 343 -4.01 2.21 -10.94
CA VAL A 343 -4.11 3.00 -12.19
C VAL A 343 -3.88 2.14 -13.43
N GLU A 344 -3.02 1.12 -13.34
CA GLU A 344 -2.87 0.09 -14.38
C GLU A 344 -4.13 -0.75 -14.53
N TYR A 345 -4.68 -1.21 -13.41
CA TYR A 345 -5.92 -1.96 -13.40
C TYR A 345 -7.11 -1.15 -13.91
N ASP A 346 -7.26 0.11 -13.48
CA ASP A 346 -8.35 1.00 -13.92
C ASP A 346 -8.30 1.23 -15.43
N ALA A 347 -7.11 1.36 -16.01
CA ALA A 347 -6.95 1.48 -17.46
C ALA A 347 -7.42 0.23 -18.22
N LEU A 348 -7.13 -0.96 -17.71
CA LEU A 348 -7.60 -2.23 -18.28
C LEU A 348 -9.11 -2.44 -18.07
N ALA A 349 -9.62 -1.97 -16.94
CA ALA A 349 -11.00 -2.09 -16.46
C ALA A 349 -11.99 -1.08 -17.05
N LYS A 350 -11.50 -0.05 -17.76
CA LYS A 350 -12.27 1.15 -18.09
C LYS A 350 -13.39 0.83 -19.08
N ASP A 351 -14.62 0.76 -18.55
CA ASP A 351 -15.83 0.62 -19.35
C ASP A 351 -16.31 1.99 -19.86
N GLN A 352 -16.40 2.14 -21.19
CA GLN A 352 -16.86 3.37 -21.84
C GLN A 352 -18.39 3.54 -21.79
N HIS A 353 -19.14 2.46 -21.59
CA HIS A 353 -20.60 2.44 -21.59
C HIS A 353 -21.20 2.29 -20.18
N ARG A 354 -20.42 2.63 -19.14
CA ARG A 354 -20.85 2.52 -17.75
C ARG A 354 -22.14 3.29 -17.48
N SER A 355 -23.15 2.55 -17.04
CA SER A 355 -24.44 3.05 -16.57
C SER A 355 -24.89 2.16 -15.40
N LEU A 356 -24.57 2.60 -14.18
CA LEU A 356 -24.91 1.89 -12.95
C LEU A 356 -25.85 2.73 -12.09
N THR A 357 -26.94 2.14 -11.63
CA THR A 357 -27.81 2.73 -10.60
C THR A 357 -27.59 1.99 -9.30
N ILE A 358 -27.11 2.71 -8.27
CA ILE A 358 -26.85 2.18 -6.93
C ILE A 358 -27.90 2.71 -5.97
N SER A 359 -28.63 1.81 -5.34
CA SER A 359 -29.55 2.09 -4.25
C SER A 359 -28.90 1.70 -2.93
N LEU A 360 -28.90 2.63 -1.98
CA LEU A 360 -28.34 2.48 -0.65
C LEU A 360 -29.44 2.66 0.38
N ALA A 361 -29.50 1.76 1.36
CA ALA A 361 -30.43 1.87 2.48
C ALA A 361 -29.73 1.49 3.78
N THR A 362 -29.89 2.27 4.84
CA THR A 362 -29.44 1.88 6.19
C THR A 362 -30.49 0.99 6.86
N SER A 363 -30.06 0.16 7.82
CA SER A 363 -30.97 -0.73 8.57
C SER A 363 -32.07 0.00 9.35
N GLY A 364 -31.84 1.26 9.74
CA GLY A 364 -32.84 2.14 10.35
C GLY A 364 -33.68 2.93 9.35
N MET A 365 -33.45 2.75 8.04
CA MET A 365 -34.02 3.56 6.94
C MET A 365 -33.77 5.07 7.06
N GLU A 366 -32.85 5.49 7.93
CA GLU A 366 -32.49 6.90 8.14
C GLU A 366 -31.81 7.51 6.91
N LEU A 367 -31.14 6.69 6.10
CA LEU A 367 -30.54 7.08 4.83
C LEU A 367 -31.04 6.11 3.77
N THR A 368 -31.78 6.66 2.80
CA THR A 368 -32.19 5.97 1.58
C THR A 368 -31.83 6.85 0.39
N GLU A 369 -30.89 6.40 -0.43
CA GLU A 369 -30.38 7.20 -1.53
C GLU A 369 -30.20 6.35 -2.77
N THR A 370 -30.54 6.93 -3.92
CA THR A 370 -30.37 6.30 -5.22
C THR A 370 -29.46 7.17 -6.05
N LEU A 371 -28.36 6.58 -6.51
CA LEU A 371 -27.30 7.27 -7.22
C LEU A 371 -27.10 6.64 -8.59
N ASP A 372 -27.32 7.45 -9.62
CA ASP A 372 -26.91 7.10 -10.98
C ASP A 372 -25.45 7.47 -11.18
N LEU A 373 -24.64 6.49 -11.55
CA LEU A 373 -23.21 6.60 -11.83
C LEU A 373 -22.95 6.46 -13.32
N ASN A 374 -22.73 7.61 -13.96
CA ASN A 374 -22.28 7.71 -15.34
C ASN A 374 -20.75 7.89 -15.42
N LYS A 375 -20.19 7.82 -16.62
CA LYS A 375 -18.74 8.04 -16.87
C LYS A 375 -18.24 9.37 -16.29
N ASP A 376 -19.01 10.45 -16.46
CA ASP A 376 -18.58 11.81 -16.16
C ASP A 376 -18.90 12.28 -14.73
N LYS A 377 -19.58 11.44 -13.94
CA LYS A 377 -19.98 11.83 -12.58
C LYS A 377 -18.81 11.65 -11.61
N PRO A 378 -18.41 12.70 -10.86
CA PRO A 378 -17.34 12.59 -9.87
C PRO A 378 -17.78 11.72 -8.68
N SER A 379 -16.80 11.29 -7.88
CA SER A 379 -17.03 10.59 -6.61
C SER A 379 -17.96 11.40 -5.70
N GLN A 380 -18.92 10.72 -5.08
CA GLN A 380 -19.87 11.31 -4.15
C GLN A 380 -19.61 10.78 -2.74
N THR A 381 -19.71 11.66 -1.76
CA THR A 381 -19.56 11.34 -0.34
C THR A 381 -20.91 11.49 0.35
N LEU A 382 -21.34 10.45 1.05
CA LEU A 382 -22.55 10.44 1.87
C LEU A 382 -22.17 10.28 3.35
N TYR A 383 -22.81 11.06 4.21
CA TYR A 383 -22.60 10.96 5.65
C TYR A 383 -23.62 10.02 6.28
N LEU A 384 -23.15 9.13 7.14
CA LEU A 384 -24.02 8.21 7.86
C LEU A 384 -24.54 8.89 9.14
N PRO A 385 -25.87 8.89 9.36
CA PRO A 385 -26.48 9.58 10.50
C PRO A 385 -26.18 8.91 11.85
N SER A 386 -26.12 7.58 11.87
CA SER A 386 -25.92 6.78 13.08
C SER A 386 -24.93 5.64 12.84
N LEU A 387 -24.16 5.32 13.88
CA LEU A 387 -23.29 4.15 13.98
C LEU A 387 -23.55 3.46 15.33
N PRO A 388 -23.37 2.13 15.44
CA PRO A 388 -23.10 1.17 14.38
C PRO A 388 -24.33 0.90 13.49
N THR A 389 -24.13 0.74 12.17
CA THR A 389 -25.23 0.58 11.20
C THR A 389 -24.86 -0.42 10.10
N LYS A 390 -25.87 -1.14 9.58
CA LYS A 390 -25.74 -1.95 8.36
C LYS A 390 -26.24 -1.15 7.17
N VAL A 391 -25.46 -1.14 6.08
CA VAL A 391 -25.82 -0.48 4.82
C VAL A 391 -26.10 -1.57 3.79
N PHE A 392 -27.34 -1.62 3.31
CA PHE A 392 -27.76 -2.44 2.19
C PHE A 392 -27.42 -1.73 0.89
N VAL A 393 -26.63 -2.38 0.06
CA VAL A 393 -26.24 -1.90 -1.24
C VAL A 393 -26.90 -2.77 -2.29
N TYR A 394 -27.65 -2.15 -3.19
CA TYR A 394 -28.22 -2.78 -4.36
C TYR A 394 -27.76 -2.04 -5.61
N ALA A 395 -27.14 -2.72 -6.56
CA ALA A 395 -26.64 -2.14 -7.80
C ALA A 395 -27.28 -2.83 -9.00
N THR A 396 -27.74 -2.03 -9.96
CA THR A 396 -28.34 -2.48 -11.22
C THR A 396 -27.70 -1.76 -12.41
N GLY A 397 -27.71 -2.39 -13.58
CA GLY A 397 -27.04 -1.89 -14.77
C GLY A 397 -25.62 -2.44 -14.97
N ALA A 398 -24.90 -1.85 -15.92
CA ALA A 398 -23.62 -2.35 -16.42
C ALA A 398 -22.45 -1.43 -16.02
N GLY A 399 -21.41 -2.04 -15.47
CA GLY A 399 -20.11 -1.42 -15.25
C GLY A 399 -19.52 -1.69 -13.87
N CYS A 400 -18.59 -0.82 -13.49
CA CYS A 400 -17.80 -0.95 -12.25
C CYS A 400 -18.01 0.25 -11.33
N ALA A 401 -18.17 -0.02 -10.04
CA ALA A 401 -18.22 1.00 -9.01
C ALA A 401 -17.58 0.51 -7.71
N THR A 402 -16.95 1.42 -7.00
CA THR A 402 -16.38 1.17 -5.67
C THR A 402 -17.15 1.96 -4.63
N ILE A 403 -17.47 1.28 -3.53
CA ILE A 403 -18.09 1.87 -2.35
C ILE A 403 -17.14 1.60 -1.19
N GLN A 404 -16.72 2.67 -0.54
CA GLN A 404 -15.86 2.60 0.63
C GLN A 404 -16.59 3.20 1.83
N GLY A 405 -16.74 2.42 2.89
CA GLY A 405 -17.19 2.93 4.18
C GLY A 405 -16.00 3.23 5.07
N LYS A 406 -15.93 4.46 5.56
CA LYS A 406 -14.93 4.90 6.54
C LYS A 406 -15.64 5.28 7.83
N THR A 407 -15.27 4.60 8.91
CA THR A 407 -15.69 4.94 10.27
C THR A 407 -14.53 5.60 10.99
N LYS A 408 -14.81 6.71 11.68
CA LYS A 408 -13.86 7.39 12.56
C LYS A 408 -14.48 7.41 13.95
N TYR A 409 -13.70 7.05 14.95
CA TYR A 409 -14.12 6.99 16.34
C TYR A 409 -12.92 7.29 17.24
N SER A 410 -13.20 7.76 18.46
CA SER A 410 -12.19 7.91 19.51
C SER A 410 -12.41 6.83 20.57
N THR A 411 -11.34 6.25 21.11
CA THR A 411 -11.44 5.23 22.17
C THR A 411 -10.82 5.73 23.48
N TYR A 412 -11.41 5.35 24.61
CA TYR A 412 -10.89 5.71 25.95
C TYR A 412 -9.58 5.01 26.31
N SER A 413 -9.38 3.80 25.79
CA SER A 413 -8.22 2.98 26.09
C SER A 413 -7.35 2.83 24.86
N VAL A 414 -6.09 3.25 24.95
CA VAL A 414 -5.04 2.80 24.04
C VAL A 414 -4.29 1.67 24.73
N SER A 415 -4.08 0.54 24.07
CA SER A 415 -3.25 -0.53 24.62
C SER A 415 -1.81 -0.03 24.72
N GLY A 416 -1.36 0.33 25.93
CA GLY A 416 0.02 0.80 26.19
C GLY A 416 1.10 -0.28 25.97
N LYS A 417 0.68 -1.53 25.74
CA LYS A 417 1.56 -2.66 25.44
C LYS A 417 1.04 -3.40 24.21
N THR A 418 1.92 -3.64 23.26
CA THR A 418 1.73 -4.58 22.14
C THR A 418 2.72 -5.73 22.31
N PRO A 419 2.52 -6.89 21.67
CA PRO A 419 3.50 -7.98 21.73
C PRO A 419 4.87 -7.61 21.14
N LEU A 420 4.96 -6.51 20.38
CA LEU A 420 6.18 -6.05 19.70
C LEU A 420 6.84 -4.83 20.37
N LEU A 421 6.08 -4.05 21.14
CA LEU A 421 6.54 -2.78 21.68
C LEU A 421 5.79 -2.45 22.98
N GLU A 422 6.55 -2.15 24.02
CA GLU A 422 6.04 -1.58 25.27
C GLU A 422 6.50 -0.11 25.35
N ILE A 423 5.54 0.81 25.32
CA ILE A 423 5.79 2.25 25.46
C ILE A 423 5.34 2.68 26.85
N GLY A 424 6.29 3.18 27.64
CA GLY A 424 6.02 3.84 28.92
C GLY A 424 6.42 5.31 28.84
N SER A 425 5.55 6.21 29.27
CA SER A 425 5.93 7.62 29.45
C SER A 425 5.50 8.05 30.85
N GLU A 426 6.46 8.57 31.61
CA GLU A 426 6.25 9.01 32.98
C GLU A 426 6.83 10.42 33.17
N VAL A 427 6.15 11.23 33.98
CA VAL A 427 6.66 12.54 34.40
C VAL A 427 7.58 12.30 35.61
N ILE A 428 8.88 12.50 35.44
CA ILE A 428 9.86 12.29 36.51
C ILE A 428 9.82 13.46 37.50
N GLU A 429 9.70 14.68 36.99
CA GLU A 429 9.88 15.89 37.79
C GLU A 429 9.06 17.05 37.22
N GLU A 430 8.40 17.79 38.10
CA GLU A 430 7.75 19.06 37.81
C GLU A 430 8.58 20.19 38.45
N ILE A 431 9.26 20.97 37.61
CA ILE A 431 10.09 22.10 38.04
C ILE A 431 9.19 23.34 38.02
N GLN A 432 8.75 23.76 39.20
CA GLN A 432 8.06 25.04 39.37
C GLN A 432 9.07 26.19 39.40
N PRO A 433 8.75 27.37 38.84
CA PRO A 433 9.63 28.52 38.95
C PRO A 433 9.82 28.91 40.42
N ASP A 434 11.06 29.23 40.80
CA ASP A 434 11.40 29.60 42.17
C ASP A 434 10.59 30.82 42.62
N ARG A 435 10.07 30.78 43.85
CA ARG A 435 9.31 31.89 44.42
C ARG A 435 10.17 33.15 44.46
N SER A 436 9.63 34.28 43.99
CA SER A 436 10.31 35.57 43.83
C SER A 436 11.48 35.61 42.83
N SER A 437 11.52 34.66 41.90
CA SER A 437 12.41 34.75 40.73
C SER A 437 11.81 35.65 39.64
N ILE A 438 12.67 36.18 38.76
CA ILE A 438 12.25 36.93 37.57
C ILE A 438 11.28 36.10 36.70
N GLU A 439 11.42 34.77 36.72
CA GLU A 439 10.62 33.84 35.93
C GLU A 439 9.16 33.72 36.41
N GLU A 440 8.93 33.84 37.72
CA GLU A 440 7.57 33.92 38.30
C GLU A 440 6.93 35.28 37.97
N ILE A 441 7.70 36.37 38.04
CA ILE A 441 7.25 37.73 37.72
C ILE A 441 6.91 37.86 36.21
N GLU A 442 7.64 37.14 35.36
CA GLU A 442 7.38 37.01 33.92
C GLU A 442 6.26 36.01 33.57
N GLY A 443 5.75 35.25 34.55
CA GLY A 443 4.64 34.31 34.37
C GLY A 443 5.00 33.06 33.56
N LYS A 444 6.26 32.58 33.63
CA LYS A 444 6.67 31.38 32.90
C LYS A 444 5.95 30.12 33.43
N PRO A 445 5.46 29.24 32.55
CA PRO A 445 4.79 27.99 32.95
C PRO A 445 5.78 27.00 33.59
N PRO A 446 5.30 26.07 34.45
CA PRO A 446 6.14 25.04 35.04
C PRO A 446 6.73 24.11 33.96
N THR A 447 7.95 23.64 34.20
CA THR A 447 8.67 22.77 33.26
C THR A 447 8.49 21.32 33.66
N LEU A 448 8.01 20.46 32.75
CA LEU A 448 7.84 19.04 33.01
C LEU A 448 8.99 18.24 32.39
N LYS A 449 9.66 17.41 33.20
CA LYS A 449 10.64 16.45 32.73
C LYS A 449 9.96 15.11 32.50
N ILE A 450 9.79 14.75 31.24
CA ILE A 450 9.14 13.51 30.83
C ILE A 450 10.22 12.50 30.43
N GLN A 451 10.17 11.30 30.99
CA GLN A 451 10.95 10.16 30.52
C GLN A 451 10.05 9.22 29.75
N THR A 452 10.43 8.96 28.51
CA THR A 452 9.77 7.99 27.64
C THR A 452 10.72 6.81 27.44
N CYS A 453 10.25 5.63 27.80
CA CYS A 453 10.96 4.37 27.65
C CYS A 453 10.30 3.54 26.54
N PHE A 454 11.13 3.00 25.66
CA PHE A 454 10.74 2.07 24.59
C PHE A 454 11.41 0.72 24.89
N LYS A 455 10.62 -0.34 25.03
CA LYS A 455 11.12 -1.69 25.28
C LYS A 455 10.63 -2.67 24.23
#